data_AF-A0A7K6PTH7-F1
#
_entry.id   AF-A0A7K6PTH7-F1
#
_cell.length_a   1.000
_cell.length_b   1.000
_cell.length_c   1.000
_cell.angle_alpha   90.00
_cell.angle_beta   90.00
_cell.angle_gamma   90.00
#
_symmetry.space_group_name_H-M   'P 1'
#
loop_
_entity.id
_entity.type
_entity.pdbx_description
1 polymer ?
#
loop_
_entity_poly.entity_id
_entity_poly.type
_entity_poly.pdbx_seq_one_letter_code
_entity_poly.pdbx_strand_id
1 'polypeptide(L)' 'CPQSLLVLLDLLGGPSPAIHSHFSRTHHWFLRLVTIEQRLRHLGLLHAAPPDPPFFRLDPAPGPVEDDHVPFLQRG' A
#
# COMPACT_ATOMS: atom_id res chain seq x y z
N CYS A 1 -17.42 -16.75 3.68
CA CYS A 1 -17.69 -15.76 2.61
C CYS A 1 -16.38 -15.08 2.25
N PRO A 2 -15.96 -15.01 0.97
CA PRO A 2 -14.76 -14.25 0.63
C PRO A 2 -14.95 -12.79 1.04
N GLN A 3 -13.97 -12.24 1.75
CA GLN A 3 -13.93 -10.80 2.05
C GLN A 3 -13.60 -10.07 0.74
N SER A 4 -14.46 -9.14 0.34
CA SER A 4 -14.20 -8.27 -0.82
C SER A 4 -13.35 -7.08 -0.37
N LEU A 5 -12.40 -6.66 -1.21
CA LEU A 5 -11.48 -5.55 -0.94
C LEU A 5 -11.51 -4.59 -2.12
N LEU A 6 -11.74 -3.29 -1.84
CA LEU A 6 -11.45 -2.22 -2.78
C LEU A 6 -9.97 -1.85 -2.66
N VAL A 7 -9.23 -1.92 -3.76
CA VAL A 7 -7.86 -1.40 -3.86
C VAL A 7 -7.91 -0.20 -4.79
N LEU A 8 -7.82 1.00 -4.23
CA LEU A 8 -7.74 2.25 -4.98
C LEU A 8 -6.25 2.59 -5.18
N LEU A 9 -5.87 2.82 -6.44
CA LEU A 9 -4.51 3.25 -6.81
C LEU A 9 -4.62 4.66 -7.37
N ASP A 10 -3.94 5.62 -6.72
CA ASP A 10 -3.88 7.00 -7.17
C ASP A 10 -2.49 7.61 -6.92
N LEU A 11 -2.17 8.69 -7.62
CA LEU A 11 -0.93 9.47 -7.54
C LEU A 11 0.36 8.62 -7.65
N LEU A 12 0.31 7.54 -8.43
CA LEU A 12 1.46 6.69 -8.72
C LEU A 12 2.28 7.24 -9.90
N GLY A 13 3.60 7.01 -9.87
CA GLY A 13 4.54 7.38 -10.95
C GLY A 13 5.61 8.40 -10.53
N GLY A 14 5.45 9.05 -9.37
CA GLY A 14 6.51 9.85 -8.77
C GLY A 14 7.68 8.98 -8.26
N PRO A 15 8.89 9.56 -8.11
CA PRO A 15 10.03 8.84 -7.55
C PRO A 15 9.83 8.56 -6.05
N SER A 16 10.22 7.36 -5.61
CA SER A 16 10.27 6.96 -4.20
C SER A 16 8.99 7.25 -3.37
N PRO A 17 7.80 6.80 -3.82
CA PRO A 17 6.57 7.00 -3.07
C PRO A 17 6.65 6.34 -1.69
N ALA A 18 6.00 6.96 -0.71
CA ALA A 18 5.84 6.43 0.64
C ALA A 18 4.37 6.01 0.83
N ILE A 19 4.11 4.71 0.77
CA ILE A 19 2.77 4.14 0.83
C ILE A 19 2.56 3.54 2.22
N HIS A 20 1.56 4.03 2.96
CA HIS A 20 1.30 3.62 4.35
C HIS A 20 -0.02 2.85 4.47
N SER A 21 -0.17 2.12 5.56
CA SER A 21 -1.44 1.48 5.93
C SER A 21 -2.40 2.49 6.54
N HIS A 22 -3.43 2.92 5.81
CA HIS A 22 -4.42 3.88 6.30
C HIS A 22 -5.56 3.27 7.15
N PHE A 23 -5.86 1.98 6.98
CA PHE A 23 -7.02 1.35 7.62
C PHE A 23 -6.66 0.07 8.37
N SER A 24 -6.96 0.02 9.67
CA SER A 24 -6.68 -1.16 10.50
C SER A 24 -7.41 -2.42 10.01
N ARG A 25 -8.60 -2.27 9.43
CA ARG A 25 -9.41 -3.40 8.91
C ARG A 25 -8.72 -4.13 7.75
N THR A 26 -7.97 -3.41 6.92
CA THR A 26 -7.28 -3.97 5.74
C THR A 26 -5.76 -4.07 5.95
N HIS A 27 -5.26 -3.80 7.15
CA HIS A 27 -3.82 -3.81 7.46
C HIS A 27 -3.14 -5.14 7.10
N HIS A 28 -3.79 -6.28 7.35
CA HIS A 28 -3.24 -7.58 6.98
C HIS A 28 -3.06 -7.76 5.46
N TRP A 29 -3.92 -7.14 4.63
CA TRP A 29 -3.74 -7.11 3.17
C TRP A 29 -2.57 -6.20 2.77
N PHE A 30 -2.41 -5.05 3.44
CA PHE A 30 -1.26 -4.17 3.24
C PHE A 30 0.06 -4.90 3.56
N LEU A 31 0.13 -5.67 4.66
CA LEU A 31 1.31 -6.48 5.00
C LEU A 31 1.65 -7.51 3.91
N ARG A 32 0.67 -8.01 3.15
CA ARG A 32 0.96 -8.88 2.00
C ARG A 32 1.70 -8.14 0.90
N LEU A 33 1.38 -6.86 0.64
CA LEU A 33 2.10 -6.02 -0.31
C LEU A 33 3.54 -5.76 0.14
N VAL A 34 3.74 -5.50 1.44
CA VAL A 34 5.09 -5.39 2.05
C VAL A 34 5.90 -6.66 1.80
N THR A 35 5.32 -7.84 2.08
CA THR A 35 6.01 -9.13 1.87
C THR A 35 6.32 -9.38 0.39
N ILE A 36 5.41 -9.00 -0.51
CA ILE A 36 5.64 -9.11 -1.96
C ILE A 36 6.81 -8.21 -2.38
N GLU A 37 6.83 -6.94 -1.94
CA GLU A 37 7.94 -6.02 -2.23
C GLU A 37 9.27 -6.59 -1.72
N GLN A 38 9.32 -7.02 -0.45
CA GLN A 38 10.53 -7.60 0.15
C GLN A 38 11.02 -8.83 -0.63
N ARG A 39 10.12 -9.71 -1.06
CA ARG A 39 10.47 -10.88 -1.87
C ARG A 39 11.02 -10.49 -3.24
N LEU A 40 10.40 -9.53 -3.92
CA LEU A 40 10.89 -9.04 -5.23
C LEU A 40 12.27 -8.38 -5.10
N ARG A 41 12.50 -7.61 -4.03
CA ARG A 41 13.81 -7.03 -3.70
C ARG A 41 14.85 -8.11 -3.46
N HIS A 42 14.55 -9.10 -2.61
CA HIS A 42 15.46 -10.18 -2.28
C HIS A 42 15.86 -11.01 -3.50
N LEU A 43 14.93 -11.23 -4.43
CA LEU A 43 15.17 -11.97 -5.67
C LEU A 43 15.81 -11.12 -6.78
N GLY A 44 16.00 -9.81 -6.57
CA GLY A 44 16.55 -8.90 -7.59
C GLY A 44 15.65 -8.75 -8.82
N LEU A 45 14.32 -8.88 -8.65
CA LEU A 45 13.35 -8.87 -9.75
C LEU A 45 12.78 -7.48 -10.07
N LEU A 46 13.22 -6.44 -9.36
CA LEU A 46 12.83 -5.07 -9.65
C LEU A 46 13.72 -4.49 -10.75
N HIS A 47 13.11 -3.86 -11.76
CA HIS A 47 13.81 -3.38 -12.95
C HIS A 47 14.85 -2.29 -12.66
N ALA A 48 14.59 -1.46 -11.64
CA ALA A 48 15.50 -0.42 -11.16
C ALA A 48 16.02 -0.77 -9.76
N ALA A 49 17.11 -0.10 -9.36
CA ALA A 49 17.58 -0.17 -7.99
C ALA A 49 16.42 0.13 -7.03
N PRO A 50 16.05 -0.78 -6.12
CA PRO A 50 14.92 -0.56 -5.23
C PRO A 50 15.19 0.68 -4.37
N PRO A 51 14.19 1.55 -4.17
CA PRO A 51 14.38 2.72 -3.32
C PRO A 51 14.74 2.28 -1.91
N ASP A 52 15.64 3.04 -1.31
CA ASP A 52 15.87 3.01 0.12
C ASP A 52 15.47 4.38 0.68
N PRO A 53 14.37 4.47 1.43
CA PRO A 53 13.68 3.36 2.08
C PRO A 53 12.50 2.82 1.21
N PRO A 54 11.95 1.60 1.46
CA PRO A 54 11.01 0.88 0.57
C PRO A 54 9.72 1.64 0.22
N PHE A 55 9.00 1.21 -0.82
CA PHE A 55 7.71 1.81 -1.19
C PHE A 55 6.67 1.67 -0.08
N PHE A 56 6.49 0.47 0.48
CA PHE A 56 5.53 0.22 1.54
C PHE A 56 6.15 0.45 2.92
N ARG A 57 5.59 1.42 3.64
CA ARG A 57 6.04 1.94 4.93
C ARG A 57 5.28 1.29 6.08
N LEU A 58 6.01 0.87 7.11
CA LEU A 58 5.41 0.27 8.31
C LEU A 58 5.08 1.30 9.39
N ASP A 59 5.60 2.52 9.27
CA ASP A 59 5.23 3.62 10.14
C ASP A 59 3.79 4.13 9.86
N PRO A 60 3.13 4.72 10.87
CA PRO A 60 1.74 5.14 10.74
C PRO A 60 1.52 6.10 9.57
N ALA A 61 0.34 6.00 8.94
CA ALA A 61 -0.04 6.98 7.94
C ALA A 61 -0.04 8.40 8.53
N PRO A 62 0.48 9.41 7.81
CA PRO A 62 0.63 10.78 8.32
C PRO A 62 -0.70 11.49 8.60
N GLY A 63 -1.81 10.99 8.05
CA GLY A 63 -3.14 11.52 8.29
C GLY A 63 -4.21 10.80 7.47
N PRO A 64 -5.49 11.18 7.67
CA PRO A 64 -6.57 10.75 6.81
C PRO A 64 -6.40 11.34 5.40
N VAL A 65 -6.95 10.63 4.41
CA VAL A 65 -7.01 11.07 3.01
C VAL A 65 -8.46 10.93 2.58
N GLU A 66 -9.03 11.97 1.97
CA GLU A 66 -10.34 11.92 1.34
C GLU A 66 -10.16 11.74 -0.15
N ASP A 67 -10.81 10.72 -0.71
CA ASP A 67 -10.70 10.33 -2.11
C ASP A 67 -11.89 9.42 -2.48
N ASP A 68 -11.90 8.84 -3.68
CA ASP A 68 -12.99 8.03 -4.22
C ASP A 68 -13.37 6.79 -3.38
N HIS A 69 -12.52 6.41 -2.41
CA HIS A 69 -12.84 5.35 -1.46
C HIS A 69 -13.87 5.76 -0.39
N VAL A 70 -14.12 7.06 -0.18
CA VAL A 70 -15.00 7.56 0.90
C VAL A 70 -16.41 6.96 0.86
N PRO A 71 -17.14 6.93 -0.28
CA PRO A 71 -18.48 6.36 -0.33
C PRO A 71 -18.51 4.85 -0.03
N PHE A 72 -17.45 4.11 -0.36
CA PHE A 72 -17.33 2.68 -0.07
C PHE A 72 -17.03 2.45 1.41
N LEU A 73 -16.12 3.25 1.98
CA LEU A 73 -15.79 3.17 3.41
C LEU A 73 -17.01 3.45 4.30
N GLN A 74 -17.85 4.40 3.90
CA GLN A 74 -19.08 4.77 4.62
C GLN A 74 -20.17 3.68 4.55
N ARG A 75 -20.21 2.88 3.48
CA ARG A 75 -21.27 1.90 3.23
C ARG A 75 -20.90 0.46 3.62
N GLY A 76 -19.61 0.19 3.82
CA GLY A 76 -19.10 -1.15 4.13
C GLY A 76 -19.26 -2.12 2.96
#